data_AF-A0A6S7KVZ9-F1
#
_entry.id   AF-A0A6S7KVZ9-F1
#
_cell.length_a   1.000
_cell.length_b   1.000
_cell.length_c   1.000
_cell.angle_alpha   90.00
_cell.angle_beta   90.00
_cell.angle_gamma   90.00
#
_symmetry.space_group_name_H-M   'P 1'
#
loop_
_entity.id
_entity.type
_entity.pdbx_description
1 polymer ?
#
loop_
_entity_poly.entity_id
_entity_poly.type
_entity_poly.pdbx_seq_one_letter_code
_entity_poly.pdbx_strand_id
1 'polypeptide(L)'
;SDLRSRLASQITPATEVLGANGCLEILQDDFNGRYPLVLRRLDYFNRRQIDGELFTDFISKLEELSKLADLDKLTTDDILVFSSLCGTKNKELLDDLLKVEDPNLKKIKKAARVFESKATTKAKLKIADAETISKIEKPRQPRHPGNQRQDWRSTNKSQPRGSTKPTPMPAVNDDRPCGRCNVMGHHAKTCSWPKDTICKGCKKRGHIKPACRERKA
;
A
#
# COMPACT_ATOMS: atom_id res chain seq x y z
N SER A 1 -17.41 24.99 -12.61
CA SER A 1 -18.06 25.58 -13.79
C SER A 1 -19.53 25.18 -13.78
N ASP A 2 -20.41 26.17 -13.72
CA ASP A 2 -21.87 26.04 -13.58
C ASP A 2 -22.51 25.40 -14.82
N LEU A 3 -23.60 24.64 -14.66
CA LEU A 3 -24.30 23.96 -15.76
C LEU A 3 -24.75 24.95 -16.82
N ARG A 4 -25.36 26.05 -16.40
CA ARG A 4 -25.91 27.07 -17.30
C ARG A 4 -24.84 27.68 -18.19
N SER A 5 -23.67 27.99 -17.62
CA SER A 5 -22.56 28.61 -18.36
C SER A 5 -22.06 27.78 -19.55
N ARG A 6 -22.18 26.46 -19.49
CA ARG A 6 -21.65 25.54 -20.51
C ARG A 6 -22.67 25.22 -21.60
N LEU A 7 -23.94 25.20 -21.23
CA LEU A 7 -25.04 24.90 -22.14
C LEU A 7 -25.57 26.15 -22.84
N ALA A 8 -25.35 27.34 -22.29
CA ALA A 8 -25.87 28.60 -22.84
C ALA A 8 -25.42 28.88 -24.28
N SER A 9 -24.25 28.38 -24.71
CA SER A 9 -23.79 28.51 -26.10
C SER A 9 -24.31 27.41 -27.03
N GLN A 10 -24.93 26.37 -26.49
CA GLN A 10 -25.41 25.20 -27.24
C GLN A 10 -26.94 25.17 -27.36
N ILE A 11 -27.65 25.82 -26.41
CA ILE A 11 -29.11 25.86 -26.37
C ILE A 11 -29.60 27.26 -26.76
N THR A 12 -30.41 27.32 -27.81
CA THR A 12 -31.09 28.54 -28.26
C THR A 12 -32.59 28.41 -28.02
N PRO A 13 -33.37 29.52 -28.06
CA PRO A 13 -34.84 29.45 -27.95
C PRO A 13 -35.51 28.57 -29.02
N ALA A 14 -34.84 28.32 -30.15
CA ALA A 14 -35.32 27.47 -31.24
C ALA A 14 -34.84 26.02 -31.14
N THR A 15 -33.99 25.68 -30.17
CA THR A 15 -33.51 24.30 -29.99
C THR A 15 -34.67 23.42 -29.53
N GLU A 16 -35.01 22.42 -30.33
CA GLU A 16 -36.07 21.47 -30.00
C GLU A 16 -35.72 20.69 -28.73
N VAL A 17 -36.73 20.28 -27.96
CA VAL A 17 -36.47 19.52 -26.72
C VAL A 17 -36.06 18.08 -27.03
N LEU A 18 -36.75 17.43 -27.96
CA LEU A 18 -36.61 16.00 -28.29
C LEU A 18 -36.06 15.74 -29.71
N GLY A 19 -35.75 16.79 -30.47
CA GLY A 19 -35.21 16.68 -31.83
C GLY A 19 -33.75 16.26 -31.87
N ALA A 20 -33.24 15.99 -33.07
CA ALA A 20 -31.81 15.78 -33.30
C ALA A 20 -31.03 17.06 -32.98
N ASN A 21 -29.96 16.95 -32.20
CA ASN A 21 -29.26 18.06 -31.54
C ASN A 21 -30.15 18.89 -30.60
N GLY A 22 -31.20 18.26 -30.07
CA GLY A 22 -32.12 18.88 -29.13
C GLY A 22 -31.53 19.04 -27.74
N CYS A 23 -32.28 19.71 -26.86
CA CYS A 23 -31.85 19.98 -25.48
C CYS A 23 -31.47 18.71 -24.72
N LEU A 24 -32.20 17.60 -24.92
CA LEU A 24 -31.87 16.34 -24.25
C LEU A 24 -30.55 15.72 -24.72
N GLU A 25 -30.26 15.74 -26.02
CA GLU A 25 -29.02 15.19 -26.57
C GLU A 25 -27.82 16.01 -26.08
N ILE A 26 -27.93 17.34 -26.10
CA ILE A 26 -26.93 18.26 -25.55
C ILE A 26 -26.67 17.97 -24.06
N LEU A 27 -27.73 17.77 -23.27
CA LEU A 27 -27.61 17.41 -21.85
C LEU A 27 -26.96 16.04 -21.65
N GLN A 28 -27.31 15.07 -22.50
CA GLN A 28 -26.77 13.72 -22.45
C GLN A 28 -25.26 13.72 -22.76
N ASP A 29 -24.85 14.48 -23.77
CA ASP A 29 -23.44 14.62 -24.18
C ASP A 29 -22.62 15.32 -23.11
N ASP A 30 -23.16 16.41 -22.54
CA ASP A 30 -22.54 17.11 -21.43
C ASP A 30 -22.36 16.20 -20.20
N PHE A 31 -23.39 15.40 -19.90
CA PHE A 31 -23.35 14.42 -18.83
C PHE A 31 -22.32 13.32 -19.11
N ASN A 32 -22.30 12.74 -20.31
CA ASN A 32 -21.38 11.68 -20.70
C ASN A 32 -19.92 12.14 -20.73
N GLY A 33 -19.67 13.40 -21.13
CA GLY A 33 -18.32 13.98 -21.12
C GLY A 33 -17.77 14.17 -19.71
N ARG A 34 -18.63 14.48 -18.73
CA ARG A 34 -18.24 14.67 -17.32
C ARG A 34 -18.24 13.41 -16.49
N TYR A 35 -19.21 12.54 -16.75
CA TYR A 35 -19.41 11.28 -16.07
C TYR A 35 -19.35 10.13 -17.09
N PRO A 36 -18.16 9.87 -17.68
CA PRO A 36 -17.96 8.72 -18.54
C PRO A 36 -18.48 7.43 -17.90
N LEU A 37 -19.00 6.52 -18.73
CA LEU A 37 -19.60 5.28 -18.27
C LEU A 37 -18.64 4.44 -17.40
N VAL A 38 -17.34 4.48 -17.71
CA VAL A 38 -16.29 3.81 -16.91
C VAL A 38 -16.26 4.34 -15.47
N LEU A 39 -16.35 5.66 -15.26
CA LEU A 39 -16.37 6.24 -13.91
C LEU A 39 -17.64 5.85 -13.17
N ARG A 40 -18.81 5.91 -13.83
CA ARG A 40 -20.09 5.50 -13.23
C ARG A 40 -20.07 4.03 -12.79
N ARG A 41 -19.46 3.15 -13.59
CA ARG A 41 -19.23 1.74 -13.23
C ARG A 41 -18.29 1.64 -12.03
N LEU A 42 -17.17 2.35 -12.03
CA LEU A 42 -16.24 2.34 -10.89
C LEU A 42 -16.92 2.83 -9.60
N ASP A 43 -17.78 3.85 -9.65
CA ASP A 43 -18.53 4.34 -8.50
C ASP A 43 -19.41 3.23 -7.92
N TYR A 44 -20.12 2.48 -8.77
CA TYR A 44 -20.91 1.32 -8.34
C TYR A 44 -20.03 0.24 -7.68
N PHE A 45 -18.94 -0.20 -8.34
CA PHE A 45 -18.10 -1.28 -7.83
C PHE A 45 -17.29 -0.90 -6.58
N ASN A 46 -16.97 0.39 -6.39
CA ASN A 46 -16.30 0.90 -5.19
C ASN A 46 -17.27 1.21 -4.05
N ARG A 47 -18.57 1.29 -4.32
CA ARG A 47 -19.55 1.62 -3.29
C ARG A 47 -19.50 0.59 -2.15
N ARG A 48 -19.26 1.08 -0.94
CA ARG A 48 -19.34 0.32 0.32
C ARG A 48 -20.24 1.10 1.26
N GLN A 49 -21.03 0.41 2.08
CA GLN A 49 -21.84 1.05 3.12
C GLN A 49 -20.90 1.88 4.01
N ILE A 50 -21.28 3.13 4.27
CA ILE A 50 -20.49 4.02 5.13
C ILE A 50 -20.93 3.87 6.59
N ASP A 51 -20.07 4.29 7.52
CA ASP A 51 -20.39 4.23 8.94
C ASP A 51 -21.63 5.08 9.28
N GLY A 52 -22.61 4.47 9.94
CA GLY A 52 -23.87 5.13 10.33
C GLY A 52 -24.93 5.21 9.24
N GLU A 53 -24.67 4.72 8.03
CA GLU A 53 -25.68 4.66 6.97
C GLU A 53 -26.67 3.51 7.22
N LEU A 54 -27.97 3.79 7.07
CA LEU A 54 -29.00 2.76 7.10
C LEU A 54 -28.84 1.82 5.90
N PHE A 55 -29.04 0.53 6.12
CA PHE A 55 -28.87 -0.46 5.06
C PHE A 55 -29.86 -0.27 3.90
N THR A 56 -31.07 0.22 4.19
CA THR A 56 -32.06 0.59 3.16
C THR A 56 -31.56 1.70 2.26
N ASP A 57 -30.94 2.73 2.83
CA ASP A 57 -30.39 3.87 2.08
C ASP A 57 -29.19 3.41 1.23
N PHE A 58 -28.37 2.53 1.78
CA PHE A 58 -27.28 1.88 1.04
C PHE A 58 -27.78 1.12 -0.19
N ILE A 59 -28.84 0.31 -0.04
CA ILE A 59 -29.47 -0.40 -1.17
C ILE A 59 -30.03 0.59 -2.19
N SER A 60 -30.80 1.59 -1.74
CA SER A 60 -31.36 2.60 -2.65
C SER A 60 -30.28 3.32 -3.43
N LYS A 61 -29.12 3.59 -2.80
CA LYS A 61 -27.99 4.20 -3.51
C LYS A 61 -27.34 3.24 -4.51
N LEU A 62 -27.25 1.95 -4.19
CA LEU A 62 -26.78 0.94 -5.15
C LEU A 62 -27.71 0.82 -6.35
N GLU A 63 -29.03 0.89 -6.16
CA GLU A 63 -30.01 0.88 -7.25
C GLU A 63 -29.93 2.11 -8.15
N GLU A 64 -29.63 3.28 -7.59
CA GLU A 64 -29.36 4.49 -8.37
C GLU A 64 -28.09 4.33 -9.19
N LEU A 65 -26.99 3.92 -8.54
CA LEU A 65 -25.70 3.73 -9.20
C LEU A 65 -25.76 2.62 -10.27
N SER A 66 -26.54 1.55 -10.07
CA SER A 66 -26.66 0.46 -11.04
C SER A 66 -27.30 0.93 -12.35
N LYS A 67 -28.31 1.80 -12.27
CA LYS A 67 -28.93 2.46 -13.44
C LYS A 67 -27.94 3.38 -14.13
N LEU A 68 -27.21 4.20 -13.36
CA LEU A 68 -26.19 5.09 -13.93
C LEU A 68 -25.02 4.32 -14.56
N ALA A 69 -24.71 3.12 -14.07
CA ALA A 69 -23.61 2.30 -14.57
C ALA A 69 -23.98 1.40 -15.78
N ASP A 70 -25.25 1.42 -16.21
CA ASP A 70 -25.82 0.50 -17.20
C ASP A 70 -25.48 -0.97 -16.86
N LEU A 71 -25.77 -1.37 -15.62
CA LEU A 71 -25.33 -2.66 -15.09
C LEU A 71 -25.98 -3.85 -15.80
N ASP A 72 -27.18 -3.66 -16.34
CA ASP A 72 -27.92 -4.60 -17.19
C ASP A 72 -27.17 -4.95 -18.48
N LYS A 73 -26.28 -4.07 -18.94
CA LYS A 73 -25.49 -4.27 -20.17
C LYS A 73 -24.10 -4.86 -19.91
N LEU A 74 -23.75 -5.17 -18.66
CA LEU A 74 -22.44 -5.74 -18.33
C LEU A 74 -22.38 -7.23 -18.65
N THR A 75 -21.26 -7.65 -19.22
CA THR A 75 -20.90 -9.06 -19.33
C THR A 75 -20.18 -9.55 -18.08
N THR A 76 -20.08 -10.87 -17.92
CA THR A 76 -19.25 -11.48 -16.86
C THR A 76 -17.80 -10.99 -16.92
N ASP A 77 -17.24 -10.83 -18.12
CA ASP A 77 -15.87 -10.33 -18.29
C ASP A 77 -15.74 -8.88 -17.80
N ASP A 78 -16.74 -8.04 -18.05
CA ASP A 78 -16.74 -6.66 -17.55
C ASP A 78 -16.80 -6.64 -16.02
N ILE A 79 -17.68 -7.46 -15.41
CA ILE A 79 -17.78 -7.59 -13.95
C ILE A 79 -16.41 -7.96 -13.36
N LEU A 80 -15.70 -8.92 -13.95
CA LEU A 80 -14.37 -9.32 -13.51
C LEU A 80 -13.35 -8.20 -13.68
N VAL A 81 -13.40 -7.44 -14.77
CA VAL A 81 -12.53 -6.27 -15.00
C VAL A 81 -12.75 -5.23 -13.90
N PHE A 82 -13.97 -4.74 -13.70
CA PHE A 82 -14.22 -3.68 -12.72
C PHE A 82 -13.99 -4.15 -11.28
N SER A 83 -14.33 -5.40 -10.96
CA SER A 83 -14.01 -6.00 -9.67
C SER A 83 -12.50 -6.07 -9.43
N SER A 84 -11.72 -6.43 -10.46
CA SER A 84 -10.25 -6.48 -10.35
C SER A 84 -9.63 -5.10 -10.18
N LEU A 85 -10.12 -4.09 -10.89
CA LEU A 85 -9.68 -2.70 -10.75
C LEU A 85 -9.93 -2.19 -9.32
N CYS A 86 -11.17 -2.31 -8.84
CA CYS A 86 -11.56 -1.85 -7.51
C CYS A 86 -10.90 -2.66 -6.38
N GLY A 87 -10.61 -3.94 -6.62
CA GLY A 87 -9.97 -4.83 -5.65
C GLY A 87 -8.43 -4.71 -5.58
N THR A 88 -7.80 -3.96 -6.50
CA THR A 88 -6.34 -3.86 -6.57
C THR A 88 -5.79 -2.97 -5.47
N LYS A 89 -4.95 -3.55 -4.58
CA LYS A 89 -4.33 -2.82 -3.47
C LYS A 89 -3.03 -2.10 -3.84
N ASN A 90 -2.30 -2.62 -4.83
CA ASN A 90 -1.04 -2.02 -5.28
C ASN A 90 -1.35 -0.82 -6.19
N LYS A 91 -1.04 0.39 -5.71
CA LYS A 91 -1.33 1.64 -6.44
C LYS A 91 -0.58 1.75 -7.76
N GLU A 92 0.67 1.30 -7.83
CA GLU A 92 1.46 1.34 -9.07
C GLU A 92 0.86 0.41 -10.13
N LEU A 93 0.40 -0.77 -9.72
CA LEU A 93 -0.32 -1.68 -10.61
C LEU A 93 -1.65 -1.08 -11.04
N LEU A 94 -2.42 -0.51 -10.10
CA LEU A 94 -3.70 0.13 -10.41
C LEU A 94 -3.53 1.25 -11.45
N ASP A 95 -2.52 2.10 -11.28
CA ASP A 95 -2.21 3.17 -12.24
C ASP A 95 -1.89 2.60 -13.64
N ASP A 96 -1.16 1.49 -13.72
CA ASP A 96 -0.87 0.82 -15.00
C ASP A 96 -2.11 0.15 -15.61
N LEU A 97 -3.02 -0.40 -14.79
CA LEU A 97 -4.27 -0.99 -15.24
C LEU A 97 -5.27 0.08 -15.73
N LEU A 98 -5.34 1.24 -15.09
CA LEU A 98 -6.23 2.35 -15.47
C LEU A 98 -5.82 3.02 -16.78
N LYS A 99 -4.56 2.87 -17.22
CA LYS A 99 -4.08 3.35 -18.53
C LYS A 99 -4.52 2.47 -19.70
N VAL A 100 -5.12 1.30 -19.44
CA VAL A 100 -5.56 0.39 -20.49
C VAL A 100 -6.85 0.93 -21.12
N GLU A 101 -6.74 1.42 -22.36
CA GLU A 101 -7.89 1.79 -23.18
C GLU A 101 -8.78 0.58 -23.47
N ASP A 102 -10.09 0.77 -23.35
CA ASP A 102 -11.14 -0.26 -23.48
C ASP A 102 -10.77 -1.55 -22.74
N PRO A 103 -10.78 -1.51 -21.39
CA PRO A 103 -10.28 -2.60 -20.58
C PRO A 103 -11.17 -3.83 -20.76
N ASN A 104 -10.55 -4.92 -21.17
CA ASN A 104 -11.15 -6.25 -21.15
C ASN A 104 -10.26 -7.21 -20.36
N LEU A 105 -10.81 -8.35 -19.97
CA LEU A 105 -10.13 -9.29 -19.08
C LEU A 105 -8.76 -9.75 -19.63
N LYS A 106 -8.64 -9.92 -20.96
CA LYS A 106 -7.36 -10.30 -21.59
C LYS A 106 -6.33 -9.19 -21.49
N LYS A 107 -6.70 -7.95 -21.77
CA LYS A 107 -5.81 -6.77 -21.68
C LYS A 107 -5.37 -6.53 -20.23
N ILE A 108 -6.29 -6.59 -19.28
CA ILE A 108 -5.99 -6.43 -17.84
C ILE A 108 -5.00 -7.51 -17.37
N LYS A 109 -5.24 -8.78 -17.70
CA LYS A 109 -4.31 -9.88 -17.37
C LYS A 109 -2.93 -9.67 -18.00
N LYS A 110 -2.88 -9.20 -19.26
CA LYS A 110 -1.61 -8.90 -19.93
C LYS A 110 -0.86 -7.77 -19.24
N ALA A 111 -1.53 -6.67 -18.90
CA ALA A 111 -0.94 -5.54 -18.20
C ALA A 111 -0.39 -5.95 -16.82
N ALA A 112 -1.16 -6.73 -16.05
CA ALA A 112 -0.71 -7.27 -14.76
C ALA A 112 0.56 -8.14 -14.90
N ARG A 113 0.60 -9.07 -15.87
CA ARG A 113 1.78 -9.91 -16.13
C ARG A 113 3.02 -9.09 -16.50
N VAL A 114 2.84 -8.03 -17.29
CA VAL A 114 3.94 -7.13 -17.65
C VAL A 114 4.47 -6.41 -16.40
N PHE A 115 3.59 -5.93 -15.53
CA PHE A 115 3.96 -5.31 -14.26
C PHE A 115 4.75 -6.27 -13.35
N GLU A 116 4.26 -7.50 -13.16
CA GLU A 116 4.92 -8.54 -12.36
C GLU A 116 6.30 -8.92 -12.93
N SER A 117 6.40 -9.01 -14.26
CA SER A 117 7.67 -9.28 -14.94
C SER A 117 8.66 -8.14 -14.75
N LYS A 118 8.22 -6.88 -14.83
CA LYS A 118 9.06 -5.70 -14.55
C LYS A 118 9.60 -5.71 -13.12
N ALA A 119 8.76 -6.04 -12.13
CA ALA A 119 9.19 -6.15 -10.74
C ALA A 119 10.27 -7.23 -10.56
N THR A 120 10.07 -8.39 -11.19
CA THR A 120 11.03 -9.50 -11.16
C THR A 120 12.36 -9.13 -11.83
N THR A 121 12.31 -8.52 -13.02
CA THR A 121 13.50 -8.07 -13.74
C THR A 121 14.25 -6.99 -12.96
N LYS A 122 13.55 -6.03 -12.36
CA LYS A 122 14.17 -4.99 -11.51
C LYS A 122 14.88 -5.59 -10.29
N ALA A 123 14.31 -6.63 -9.68
CA ALA A 123 14.97 -7.35 -8.60
C ALA A 123 16.26 -8.04 -9.07
N LYS A 124 16.24 -8.70 -10.24
CA LYS A 124 17.42 -9.34 -10.83
C LYS A 124 18.50 -8.34 -11.26
N LEU A 125 18.13 -7.22 -11.85
CA LEU A 125 19.07 -6.15 -12.24
C LEU A 125 19.70 -5.48 -11.01
N LYS A 126 18.94 -5.26 -9.93
CA LYS A 126 19.50 -4.74 -8.67
C LYS A 126 20.51 -5.68 -8.00
N ILE A 127 20.40 -6.99 -8.23
CA ILE A 127 21.41 -7.96 -7.76
C ILE A 127 22.71 -7.81 -8.59
N ALA A 128 22.61 -7.46 -9.89
CA ALA A 128 23.78 -7.24 -10.74
C ALA A 128 24.60 -5.99 -10.35
N ASP A 129 23.98 -4.95 -9.79
CA ASP A 129 24.68 -3.75 -9.30
C ASP A 129 25.39 -3.96 -7.94
N ALA A 130 25.01 -4.98 -7.17
CA ALA A 130 25.60 -5.26 -5.86
C ALA A 130 26.85 -6.17 -5.91
N GLU A 131 27.07 -6.91 -7.01
CA GLU A 131 28.20 -7.84 -7.14
C GLU A 131 29.47 -7.22 -7.75
N THR A 132 29.47 -5.94 -8.14
CA THR A 132 30.60 -5.29 -8.83
C THR A 132 31.29 -4.15 -8.06
N ILE A 133 31.10 -4.03 -6.74
CA ILE A 133 31.89 -3.10 -5.90
C ILE A 133 32.32 -3.77 -4.59
N SER A 134 33.10 -4.84 -4.68
CA SER A 134 33.80 -5.38 -3.50
C SER A 134 35.18 -5.93 -3.85
N LYS A 135 35.99 -5.15 -4.56
CA LYS A 135 37.46 -5.31 -4.63
C LYS A 135 38.14 -3.94 -4.81
N ILE A 136 38.12 -3.11 -3.77
CA ILE A 136 39.20 -2.14 -3.55
C ILE A 136 39.85 -2.55 -2.23
N GLU A 137 40.96 -3.26 -2.37
CA GLU A 137 41.85 -3.62 -1.27
C GLU A 137 42.27 -2.33 -0.55
N LYS A 138 41.99 -2.24 0.75
CA LYS A 138 42.57 -1.20 1.58
C LYS A 138 44.08 -1.46 1.68
N PRO A 139 44.96 -0.47 1.43
CA PRO A 139 46.40 -0.67 1.63
C PRO A 139 46.66 -0.95 3.11
N ARG A 140 47.41 -2.02 3.38
CA ARG A 140 47.88 -2.41 4.71
C ARG A 140 48.74 -1.28 5.27
N GLN A 141 48.32 -0.68 6.39
CA GLN A 141 49.18 0.25 7.11
C GLN A 141 50.37 -0.48 7.75
N PRO A 142 51.56 0.15 7.82
CA PRO A 142 52.74 -0.47 8.43
C PRO A 142 52.54 -0.70 9.93
N ARG A 143 52.92 -1.89 10.40
CA ARG A 143 53.03 -2.20 11.82
C ARG A 143 54.19 -1.40 12.41
N HIS A 144 53.91 -0.46 13.31
CA HIS A 144 54.94 0.11 14.17
C HIS A 144 55.25 -0.84 15.35
N PRO A 145 56.52 -0.98 15.76
CA PRO A 145 56.94 -1.89 16.81
C PRO A 145 56.93 -1.23 18.19
N GLY A 146 56.46 -1.99 19.19
CA GLY A 146 57.03 -1.99 20.54
C GLY A 146 56.49 -1.03 21.60
N ASN A 147 56.33 -1.61 22.80
CA ASN A 147 56.25 -1.04 24.15
C ASN A 147 54.93 -0.34 24.54
N GLN A 148 54.39 -0.50 25.74
CA GLN A 148 54.84 -1.16 26.95
C GLN A 148 53.58 -1.58 27.71
N ARG A 149 53.61 -2.76 28.32
CA ARG A 149 52.65 -3.15 29.36
C ARG A 149 52.85 -2.20 30.55
N GLN A 150 51.80 -1.53 30.98
CA GLN A 150 51.68 -1.10 32.37
C GLN A 150 50.25 -1.27 32.83
N ASP A 151 50.07 -2.22 33.73
CA ASP A 151 48.93 -2.33 34.62
C ASP A 151 48.76 -1.02 35.39
N TRP A 152 47.56 -0.45 35.39
CA TRP A 152 47.16 0.44 36.48
C TRP A 152 45.66 0.34 36.78
N ARG A 153 45.42 -0.24 37.96
CA ARG A 153 44.27 -0.20 38.86
C ARG A 153 43.10 0.71 38.49
N SER A 154 41.92 0.08 38.53
CA SER A 154 40.68 0.52 39.19
C SER A 154 40.70 1.94 39.75
N THR A 155 39.83 2.80 39.21
CA THR A 155 39.04 3.69 40.06
C THR A 155 37.74 4.07 39.37
N ASN A 156 36.64 3.84 40.09
CA ASN A 156 35.32 4.40 39.83
C ASN A 156 35.39 5.88 39.45
N LYS A 157 34.74 6.25 38.34
CA LYS A 157 34.19 7.59 38.21
C LYS A 157 32.93 7.56 37.35
N SER A 158 31.83 7.66 38.09
CA SER A 158 30.49 8.04 37.68
C SER A 158 30.55 9.23 36.71
N GLN A 159 29.98 9.09 35.52
CA GLN A 159 29.65 10.22 34.65
C GLN A 159 28.13 10.42 34.56
N PRO A 160 27.63 11.66 34.50
CA PRO A 160 26.22 11.97 34.68
C PRO A 160 25.43 11.79 33.39
N ARG A 161 24.14 11.47 33.57
CA ARG A 161 23.10 11.42 32.54
C ARG A 161 22.95 12.78 31.85
N GLY A 162 23.39 12.86 30.59
CA GLY A 162 23.00 13.90 29.65
C GLY A 162 21.80 13.42 28.83
N SER A 163 20.65 14.06 29.02
CA SER A 163 19.41 13.88 28.29
C SER A 163 19.50 14.50 26.89
N THR A 164 19.39 13.68 25.85
CA THR A 164 19.02 14.13 24.50
C THR A 164 17.86 13.28 23.96
N LYS A 165 16.89 13.99 23.41
CA LYS A 165 15.55 13.56 22.96
C LYS A 165 15.65 12.39 21.96
N PRO A 166 14.77 11.37 22.02
CA PRO A 166 14.68 10.40 20.93
C PRO A 166 13.88 10.99 19.77
N THR A 167 14.55 11.16 18.63
CA THR A 167 13.93 11.36 17.32
C THR A 167 13.08 10.14 16.94
N PRO A 168 11.99 10.29 16.16
CA PRO A 168 11.25 9.14 15.63
C PRO A 168 12.12 8.40 14.62
N MET A 169 12.54 7.17 14.93
CA MET A 169 13.23 6.32 13.97
C MET A 169 12.22 5.64 13.02
N PRO A 170 12.55 5.50 11.72
CA PRO A 170 11.69 4.85 10.74
C PRO A 170 11.60 3.34 10.99
N ALA A 171 10.48 2.75 10.58
CA ALA A 171 10.21 1.31 10.68
C ALA A 171 11.27 0.50 9.95
N VAL A 172 12.15 -0.15 10.70
CA VAL A 172 13.17 -1.06 10.17
C VAL A 172 12.57 -2.46 10.10
N ASN A 173 12.69 -3.11 8.94
CA ASN A 173 12.44 -4.53 8.78
C ASN A 173 13.27 -5.30 9.80
N ASP A 174 12.60 -5.85 10.82
CA ASP A 174 13.27 -6.49 11.93
C ASP A 174 13.41 -7.98 11.61
N ASP A 175 14.48 -8.32 10.89
CA ASP A 175 14.88 -9.70 10.53
C ASP A 175 15.31 -10.53 11.76
N ARG A 176 15.03 -10.06 12.98
CA ARG A 176 15.32 -10.76 14.24
C ARG A 176 14.03 -11.16 14.95
N PRO A 177 13.95 -12.40 15.48
CA PRO A 177 12.77 -12.82 16.23
C PRO A 177 12.68 -12.06 17.55
N CYS A 178 11.46 -11.70 17.92
CA CYS A 178 11.17 -10.97 19.14
C CYS A 178 11.68 -11.72 20.38
N GLY A 179 12.48 -11.05 21.21
CA GLY A 179 13.04 -11.64 22.43
C GLY A 179 12.03 -12.03 23.52
N ARG A 180 10.74 -11.67 23.39
CA ARG A 180 9.68 -12.09 24.32
C ARG A 180 8.91 -13.32 23.85
N CYS A 181 8.58 -13.40 22.56
CA CYS A 181 7.69 -14.43 22.01
C CYS A 181 8.27 -15.25 20.85
N ASN A 182 9.47 -14.91 20.38
CA ASN A 182 10.20 -15.55 19.28
C ASN A 182 9.52 -15.44 17.90
N VAL A 183 8.60 -14.49 17.72
CA VAL A 183 7.93 -14.20 16.43
C VAL A 183 8.63 -13.04 15.73
N MET A 184 8.74 -13.12 14.40
CA MET A 184 9.36 -12.09 13.53
C MET A 184 8.44 -10.88 13.34
N GLY A 185 8.99 -9.77 12.82
CA GLY A 185 8.19 -8.61 12.38
C GLY A 185 7.78 -7.64 13.48
N HIS A 186 8.29 -7.79 14.71
CA HIS A 186 8.15 -6.77 15.76
C HIS A 186 9.26 -6.83 16.80
N HIS A 187 9.58 -5.67 17.40
CA HIS A 187 10.51 -5.58 18.52
C HIS A 187 9.87 -6.03 19.83
N ALA A 188 10.71 -6.42 20.79
CA ALA A 188 10.26 -6.69 22.15
C ALA A 188 9.37 -5.58 22.69
N LYS A 189 9.67 -4.29 22.46
CA LYS A 189 8.88 -3.15 22.96
C LYS A 189 7.41 -3.14 22.52
N THR A 190 7.11 -3.60 21.30
CA THR A 190 5.77 -3.62 20.69
C THR A 190 5.10 -5.00 20.75
N CYS A 191 5.67 -5.93 21.52
CA CYS A 191 5.12 -7.27 21.69
C CYS A 191 3.82 -7.26 22.51
N SER A 192 2.81 -7.97 21.99
CA SER A 192 1.50 -8.17 22.64
C SER A 192 1.60 -8.93 23.97
N TRP A 193 2.65 -9.74 24.17
CA TRP A 193 2.85 -10.47 25.43
C TRP A 193 3.23 -9.52 26.59
N PRO A 194 2.58 -9.66 27.77
CA PRO A 194 2.89 -8.85 28.94
C PRO A 194 4.37 -8.89 29.33
N LYS A 195 4.92 -7.75 29.77
CA LYS A 195 6.33 -7.63 30.18
C LYS A 195 6.67 -8.51 31.39
N ASP A 196 5.70 -8.75 32.26
CA ASP A 196 5.89 -9.55 33.48
C ASP A 196 5.59 -11.04 33.30
N THR A 197 5.46 -11.49 32.05
CA THR A 197 5.24 -12.91 31.76
C THR A 197 6.40 -13.76 32.30
N ILE A 198 6.08 -14.78 33.09
CA ILE A 198 7.04 -15.72 33.66
C ILE A 198 7.23 -16.88 32.67
N CYS A 199 8.49 -17.12 32.28
CA CYS A 199 8.81 -18.22 31.37
C CYS A 199 8.60 -19.57 32.06
N LYS A 200 7.78 -20.45 31.47
CA LYS A 200 7.55 -21.83 31.97
C LYS A 200 8.79 -22.74 31.86
N GLY A 201 9.86 -22.32 31.19
CA GLY A 201 11.10 -23.08 31.04
C GLY A 201 12.13 -22.74 32.12
N CYS A 202 12.54 -21.48 32.22
CA CYS A 202 13.58 -21.02 33.15
C CYS A 202 13.05 -20.30 34.40
N LYS A 203 11.74 -20.12 34.52
CA LYS A 203 11.08 -19.36 35.62
C LYS A 203 11.52 -17.89 35.72
N LYS A 204 12.23 -17.34 34.73
CA LYS A 204 12.60 -15.91 34.66
C LYS A 204 11.49 -15.07 34.02
N ARG A 205 11.41 -13.79 34.40
CA ARG A 205 10.44 -12.81 33.88
C ARG A 205 10.87 -12.25 32.52
N GLY A 206 9.90 -11.90 31.68
CA GLY A 206 10.12 -11.12 30.45
C GLY A 206 9.98 -11.87 29.14
N HIS A 207 9.73 -13.19 29.14
CA HIS A 207 9.59 -13.99 27.91
C HIS A 207 8.76 -15.27 28.12
N ILE A 208 8.26 -15.84 27.03
CA ILE A 208 7.59 -17.16 27.02
C ILE A 208 8.55 -18.29 26.63
N LYS A 209 8.14 -19.54 26.90
CA LYS A 209 8.95 -20.75 26.65
C LYS A 209 9.57 -20.82 25.23
N PRO A 210 8.88 -20.44 24.13
CA PRO A 210 9.48 -20.39 22.79
C PRO A 210 10.64 -19.41 22.61
N ALA A 211 10.70 -18.34 23.40
CA ALA A 211 11.78 -17.34 23.38
C ALA A 211 12.88 -17.59 24.43
N CYS A 212 12.80 -18.73 25.14
CA CYS A 212 13.75 -19.08 26.19
C CYS A 212 15.11 -19.45 25.60
N ARG A 213 16.15 -18.70 25.97
CA ARG A 213 17.54 -18.95 25.54
C ARG A 213 18.34 -19.82 26.49
N GLU A 214 17.77 -20.17 27.64
CA GLU A 214 18.34 -21.19 28.52
C GLU A 214 18.01 -22.56 27.92
N ARG A 215 19.05 -23.27 27.48
CA ARG A 215 18.94 -24.64 26.97
C ARG A 215 18.20 -25.49 27.99
N LYS A 216 17.20 -26.23 27.52
CA LYS A 216 16.61 -27.34 28.28
C LYS A 216 17.71 -28.37 28.54
N ALA A 217 17.83 -28.82 29.78
CA ALA A 217 18.10 -30.24 30.03
C ALA A 217 16.85 -31.03 29.62
#